data_AF-A0A2D6GLC9-F1
#
_entry.id   AF-A0A2D6GLC9-F1
#
_cell.length_a   1.000
_cell.length_b   1.000
_cell.length_c   1.000
_cell.angle_alpha   90.00
_cell.angle_beta   90.00
_cell.angle_gamma   90.00
#
_symmetry.space_group_name_H-M   'P 1'
#
loop_
_entity.id
_entity.type
_entity.pdbx_description
1 polymer ?
#
loop_
_entity_poly.entity_id
_entity_poly.type
_entity_poly.pdbx_seq_one_letter_code
_entity_poly.pdbx_strand_id
1 'polypeptide(L)'
;MTIRAVEIALKFIFLLILYPAFFSPVSAEEQCLSCHTENSRLSRFHDPAEICCTTCHAGKASANTKENAHQNLEVFPGRMQTVEQSCGQSGCHAELIPLVQNSRMNTLDGMLSGTRRLFGEKPEKQSHPDLNQCLSEKGADS
;
A
#
# COMPACT_ATOMS: atom_id res chain seq x y z
N MET A 1 -10.75 -50.16 23.06
CA MET A 1 -10.40 -48.73 23.01
C MET A 1 -11.24 -48.01 24.06
N THR A 2 -10.63 -47.35 25.06
CA THR A 2 -11.35 -46.76 26.19
C THR A 2 -11.86 -45.36 25.84
N ILE A 3 -13.00 -44.94 26.39
CA ILE A 3 -13.60 -43.60 26.17
C ILE A 3 -12.58 -42.48 26.42
N ARG A 4 -11.70 -42.68 27.41
CA ARG A 4 -10.60 -41.78 27.77
C ARG A 4 -9.59 -41.56 26.63
N ALA A 5 -9.35 -42.57 25.80
CA ALA A 5 -8.43 -42.46 24.66
C ALA A 5 -9.05 -41.64 23.51
N VAL A 6 -10.37 -41.72 23.33
CA VAL A 6 -11.10 -40.95 22.30
C VAL A 6 -11.16 -39.46 22.66
N GLU A 7 -11.40 -39.13 23.94
CA GLU A 7 -11.40 -37.74 24.40
C GLU A 7 -10.03 -37.07 24.27
N ILE A 8 -8.95 -37.81 24.56
CA ILE A 8 -7.58 -37.31 24.41
C ILE A 8 -7.29 -37.04 22.93
N ALA A 9 -7.64 -37.97 22.03
CA ALA A 9 -7.46 -37.79 20.59
C ALA A 9 -8.24 -36.58 20.05
N LEU A 10 -9.49 -36.38 20.48
CA LEU A 10 -10.29 -35.21 20.07
C LEU A 10 -9.69 -33.88 20.53
N LYS A 11 -9.15 -33.82 21.75
CA LYS A 11 -8.47 -32.61 22.26
C LYS A 11 -7.20 -32.29 21.48
N PHE A 12 -6.41 -33.30 21.11
CA PHE A 12 -5.23 -33.09 20.27
C PHE A 12 -5.60 -32.64 18.86
N ILE A 13 -6.65 -33.20 18.27
CA ILE A 13 -7.14 -32.79 16.95
C ILE A 13 -7.65 -31.35 17.00
N PHE A 14 -8.43 -30.97 18.02
CA PHE A 14 -8.91 -29.61 18.20
C PHE A 14 -7.78 -28.60 18.41
N LEU A 15 -6.76 -28.98 19.19
CA LEU A 15 -5.58 -28.16 19.43
C LEU A 15 -4.74 -27.99 18.15
N LEU A 16 -4.58 -29.04 17.34
CA LEU A 16 -3.89 -28.96 16.04
C LEU A 16 -4.66 -28.13 15.00
N ILE A 17 -5.99 -28.13 15.03
CA ILE A 17 -6.82 -27.33 14.12
C ILE A 17 -6.82 -25.84 14.52
N LEU A 18 -6.76 -25.54 15.82
CA LEU A 18 -6.70 -24.15 16.31
C LEU A 18 -5.27 -23.57 16.35
N TYR A 19 -4.23 -24.40 16.43
CA TYR A 19 -2.84 -23.95 16.48
C TYR A 19 -2.40 -23.05 15.30
N PRO A 20 -2.74 -23.33 14.03
CA PRO A 20 -2.34 -22.46 12.91
C PRO A 20 -3.06 -21.11 12.91
N ALA A 21 -4.13 -20.92 13.68
CA ALA A 21 -4.79 -19.62 13.83
C ALA A 21 -4.03 -18.65 14.76
N PHE A 22 -3.03 -19.13 15.51
CA PHE A 22 -2.23 -18.33 16.44
C PHE A 22 -0.77 -18.12 16.00
N PHE A 23 -0.32 -18.80 14.95
CA PHE A 23 1.00 -18.57 14.37
C PHE A 23 0.90 -17.54 13.24
N SER A 24 0.90 -16.26 13.60
CA SER A 24 1.32 -15.24 12.64
C SER A 24 2.77 -15.53 12.26
N PRO A 25 3.14 -15.56 10.95
CA PRO A 25 4.54 -15.59 10.59
C PRO A 25 5.20 -14.38 11.25
N VAL A 26 6.20 -14.62 12.10
CA VAL A 26 7.05 -13.55 12.61
C VAL A 26 7.58 -12.83 11.37
N SER A 27 7.18 -11.57 11.19
CA SER A 27 7.69 -10.77 10.08
C SER A 27 9.21 -10.77 10.23
N ALA A 28 9.92 -11.33 9.25
CA ALA A 28 11.37 -11.25 9.23
C ALA A 28 11.73 -9.77 9.32
N GLU A 29 12.58 -9.40 10.29
CA GLU A 29 12.97 -8.02 10.56
C GLU A 29 13.40 -7.32 9.27
N GLU A 30 12.64 -6.32 8.86
CA GLU A 30 12.86 -5.58 7.63
C GLU A 30 14.19 -4.83 7.67
N GLN A 31 14.98 -4.96 6.61
CA GLN A 31 16.33 -4.41 6.51
C GLN A 31 16.37 -3.01 5.90
N CYS A 32 15.24 -2.44 5.49
CA CYS A 32 15.19 -1.15 4.81
C CYS A 32 15.84 -0.02 5.62
N LEU A 33 15.64 -0.03 6.95
CA LEU A 33 16.21 0.95 7.87
C LEU A 33 17.72 0.79 8.09
N SER A 34 18.35 -0.28 7.59
CA SER A 34 19.82 -0.41 7.64
C SER A 34 20.52 0.63 6.77
N CYS A 35 19.83 1.13 5.73
CA CYS A 35 20.30 2.17 4.84
C CYS A 35 19.44 3.44 4.92
N HIS A 36 18.12 3.31 5.11
CA HIS A 36 17.19 4.44 5.17
C HIS A 36 16.93 4.89 6.61
N THR A 37 17.88 5.65 7.17
CA THR A 37 17.79 6.15 8.55
C THR A 37 16.92 7.40 8.68
N GLU A 38 16.64 8.10 7.58
CA GLU A 38 15.81 9.31 7.54
C GLU A 38 14.34 8.97 7.28
N ASN A 39 13.60 8.65 8.34
CA ASN A 39 12.16 8.36 8.29
C ASN A 39 11.28 9.48 8.87
N SER A 40 11.87 10.64 9.17
CA SER A 40 11.24 11.78 9.87
C SER A 40 10.04 12.41 9.17
N ARG A 41 9.79 12.06 7.90
CA ARG A 41 8.65 12.54 7.12
C ARG A 41 7.38 11.70 7.33
N LEU A 42 7.50 10.55 8.00
CA LEU A 42 6.35 9.72 8.34
C LEU A 42 5.64 10.26 9.58
N SER A 43 4.32 10.26 9.53
CA SER A 43 3.52 10.55 10.73
C SER A 43 3.69 9.42 11.76
N ARG A 44 3.39 9.69 13.03
CA ARG A 44 3.33 8.66 14.09
C ARG A 44 2.38 7.49 13.79
N PHE A 45 1.43 7.65 12.87
CA PHE A 45 0.48 6.62 12.46
C PHE A 45 1.00 5.72 11.33
N HIS A 46 2.16 6.06 10.76
CA HIS A 46 2.86 5.31 9.73
C HIS A 46 4.29 5.03 10.19
N ASP A 47 4.46 4.70 11.48
CA ASP A 47 5.76 4.38 12.06
C ASP A 47 6.26 3.04 11.48
N PRO A 48 7.46 2.98 10.88
CA PRO A 48 8.06 1.74 10.38
C PRO A 48 8.17 0.61 11.41
N ALA A 49 8.19 0.93 12.70
CA ALA A 49 8.18 -0.06 13.78
C ALA A 49 6.84 -0.81 13.88
N GLU A 50 5.75 -0.19 13.44
CA GLU A 50 4.38 -0.74 13.49
C GLU A 50 3.91 -1.19 12.09
N ILE A 51 4.34 -0.48 11.05
CA ILE A 51 3.95 -0.72 9.65
C ILE A 51 5.21 -0.78 8.79
N CYS A 52 5.57 -1.98 8.32
CA CYS A 52 6.74 -2.21 7.47
C CYS A 52 6.79 -1.28 6.25
N CYS A 53 7.98 -0.82 5.84
CA CYS A 53 8.15 0.07 4.68
C CYS A 53 7.65 -0.61 3.40
N THR A 54 7.94 -1.92 3.28
CA THR A 54 7.46 -2.77 2.19
C THR A 54 5.94 -2.90 2.09
N THR A 55 5.17 -2.55 3.12
CA THR A 55 3.69 -2.51 3.07
C THR A 55 3.22 -1.53 1.99
N CYS A 56 3.88 -0.38 1.89
CA CYS A 56 3.57 0.65 0.89
C CYS A 56 4.48 0.55 -0.32
N HIS A 57 5.78 0.32 -0.10
CA HIS A 57 6.80 0.38 -1.14
C HIS A 57 7.07 -0.96 -1.83
N ALA A 58 6.43 -2.06 -1.44
CA ALA A 58 6.77 -3.40 -1.90
C ALA A 58 8.28 -3.69 -1.72
N GLY A 59 8.92 -4.41 -2.65
CA GLY A 59 10.32 -4.79 -2.51
C GLY A 59 10.54 -6.02 -1.62
N LYS A 60 11.81 -6.31 -1.32
CA LYS A 60 12.21 -7.47 -0.53
C LYS A 60 12.70 -7.05 0.85
N ALA A 61 11.80 -7.10 1.83
CA ALA A 61 12.05 -6.64 3.21
C ALA A 61 13.31 -7.23 3.84
N SER A 62 13.60 -8.51 3.60
CA SER A 62 14.72 -9.21 4.25
C SER A 62 16.09 -9.00 3.55
N ALA A 63 16.15 -8.26 2.44
CA ALA A 63 17.38 -8.07 1.69
C ALA A 63 18.14 -6.82 2.16
N ASN A 64 19.46 -6.91 2.24
CA ASN A 64 20.34 -5.85 2.75
C ASN A 64 21.25 -5.23 1.67
N THR A 65 21.05 -5.60 0.40
CA THR A 65 21.68 -4.92 -0.74
C THR A 65 20.64 -4.16 -1.51
N LYS A 66 21.00 -2.97 -2.01
CA LYS A 66 20.10 -2.09 -2.77
C LYS A 66 19.41 -2.83 -3.92
N GLU A 67 20.19 -3.58 -4.69
CA GLU A 67 19.70 -4.30 -5.88
C GLU A 67 18.66 -5.36 -5.52
N ASN A 68 18.82 -6.06 -4.39
CA ASN A 68 17.90 -7.11 -3.98
C ASN A 68 16.68 -6.55 -3.24
N ALA A 69 16.90 -5.57 -2.35
CA ALA A 69 15.83 -4.93 -1.60
C ALA A 69 14.85 -4.20 -2.55
N HIS A 70 15.37 -3.58 -3.61
CA HIS A 70 14.56 -2.79 -4.54
C HIS A 70 13.95 -3.62 -5.69
N GLN A 71 14.07 -4.95 -5.69
CA GLN A 71 13.39 -5.79 -6.69
C GLN A 71 11.88 -5.66 -6.54
N ASN A 72 11.21 -5.21 -7.61
CA ASN A 72 9.76 -4.94 -7.63
C ASN A 72 9.31 -3.88 -6.60
N LEU A 73 10.16 -2.90 -6.31
CA LEU A 73 9.83 -1.76 -5.43
C LEU A 73 8.85 -0.81 -6.13
N GLU A 74 7.77 -0.45 -5.44
CA GLU A 74 6.96 0.73 -5.73
C GLU A 74 7.65 1.96 -5.13
N VAL A 75 8.30 2.73 -6.01
CA VAL A 75 9.03 3.95 -5.62
C VAL A 75 8.05 5.01 -5.10
N PHE A 76 6.82 5.04 -5.62
CA PHE A 76 5.84 6.07 -5.33
C PHE A 76 4.50 5.44 -4.88
N PRO A 77 4.34 5.10 -3.59
CA PRO A 77 3.14 4.44 -3.09
C PRO A 77 1.87 5.29 -3.26
N GLY A 78 1.98 6.60 -3.45
CA GLY A 78 0.85 7.49 -3.74
C GLY A 78 0.41 7.49 -5.22
N ARG A 79 1.04 6.68 -6.08
CA ARG A 79 0.71 6.57 -7.51
C ARG A 79 -0.69 5.98 -7.68
N MET A 80 -1.56 6.67 -8.40
CA MET A 80 -2.98 6.29 -8.49
C MET A 80 -3.23 4.95 -9.19
N GLN A 81 -2.31 4.50 -10.05
CA GLN A 81 -2.38 3.17 -10.69
C GLN A 81 -2.08 2.03 -9.71
N THR A 82 -1.35 2.28 -8.63
CA THR A 82 -0.94 1.27 -7.65
C THR A 82 -1.42 1.57 -6.22
N VAL A 83 -2.24 2.61 -6.05
CA VAL A 83 -2.70 3.11 -4.75
C VAL A 83 -3.56 2.08 -4.00
N GLU A 84 -4.22 1.17 -4.72
CA GLU A 84 -4.96 0.04 -4.13
C GLU A 84 -4.02 -0.96 -3.45
N GLN A 85 -2.84 -1.17 -4.02
CA GLN A 85 -1.81 -2.08 -3.50
C GLN A 85 -0.95 -1.47 -2.40
N SER A 86 -1.02 -0.15 -2.19
CA SER A 86 -0.31 0.56 -1.11
C SER A 86 -1.30 1.00 -0.02
N CYS A 87 -1.94 2.16 -0.19
CA CYS A 87 -2.86 2.76 0.78
C CYS A 87 -4.19 1.99 0.89
N GLY A 88 -4.59 1.31 -0.19
CA GLY A 88 -5.90 0.66 -0.34
C GLY A 88 -5.97 -0.78 0.13
N GLN A 89 -4.91 -1.31 0.75
CA GLN A 89 -4.92 -2.67 1.26
C GLN A 89 -6.00 -2.84 2.35
N SER A 90 -6.48 -4.07 2.50
CA SER A 90 -7.41 -4.43 3.58
C SER A 90 -6.79 -4.10 4.94
N GLY A 91 -7.49 -3.31 5.77
CA GLY A 91 -6.99 -2.86 7.06
C GLY A 91 -6.26 -1.51 7.04
N CYS A 92 -6.09 -0.91 5.86
CA CYS A 92 -5.54 0.44 5.68
C CYS A 92 -6.66 1.44 5.36
N HIS A 93 -6.76 1.90 4.11
CA HIS A 93 -7.71 2.94 3.67
C HIS A 93 -8.45 2.54 2.38
N ALA A 94 -8.83 1.27 2.25
CA ALA A 94 -9.48 0.70 1.07
C ALA A 94 -10.74 1.49 0.65
N GLU A 95 -11.55 1.92 1.62
CA GLU A 95 -12.78 2.68 1.41
C GLU A 95 -12.54 4.12 0.92
N LEU A 96 -11.35 4.66 1.12
CA LEU A 96 -10.98 6.01 0.67
C LEU A 96 -10.43 6.03 -0.76
N ILE A 97 -10.01 4.88 -1.29
CA ILE A 97 -9.40 4.82 -2.63
C ILE A 97 -10.32 5.36 -3.72
N PRO A 98 -11.61 4.99 -3.79
CA PRO A 98 -12.49 5.54 -4.81
C PRO A 98 -12.65 7.06 -4.67
N LEU A 99 -12.59 7.60 -3.45
CA LEU A 99 -12.71 9.04 -3.21
C LEU A 99 -11.48 9.80 -3.74
N VAL A 100 -10.29 9.28 -3.48
CA VAL A 100 -9.04 9.91 -3.92
C VAL A 100 -8.87 9.81 -5.44
N GLN A 101 -9.14 8.64 -6.02
CA GLN A 101 -9.07 8.43 -7.47
C GLN A 101 -10.05 9.31 -8.24
N ASN A 102 -11.23 9.61 -7.69
CA ASN A 102 -12.23 10.49 -8.32
C ASN A 102 -12.15 11.95 -7.85
N SER A 103 -11.13 12.32 -7.06
CA SER A 103 -10.98 13.68 -6.54
C SER A 103 -10.63 14.67 -7.65
N ARG A 104 -11.03 15.94 -7.50
CA ARG A 104 -10.68 17.02 -8.44
C ARG A 104 -9.18 17.27 -8.55
N MET A 105 -8.43 16.95 -7.49
CA MET A 105 -6.97 17.06 -7.48
C MET A 105 -6.36 15.96 -8.32
N ASN A 106 -6.92 14.74 -8.28
CA ASN A 106 -6.48 13.67 -9.15
C ASN A 106 -6.94 13.87 -10.60
N THR A 107 -8.21 14.21 -10.86
CA THR A 107 -8.73 14.32 -12.24
C THR A 107 -8.34 15.60 -12.97
N LEU A 108 -7.74 16.56 -12.25
CA LEU A 108 -7.40 17.91 -12.73
C LEU A 108 -8.58 18.74 -13.24
N ASP A 109 -9.82 18.26 -13.10
CA ASP A 109 -11.00 18.87 -13.73
C ASP A 109 -11.15 20.35 -13.41
N GLY A 110 -10.87 20.74 -12.15
CA GLY A 110 -10.97 22.13 -11.71
C GLY A 110 -9.95 23.04 -12.39
N MET A 111 -8.70 22.58 -12.49
CA MET A 111 -7.62 23.33 -13.13
C MET A 111 -7.86 23.46 -14.63
N LEU A 112 -8.20 22.37 -15.30
CA LEU A 112 -8.44 22.37 -16.75
C LEU A 112 -9.67 23.21 -17.12
N SER A 113 -10.78 23.04 -16.41
CA SER A 113 -12.00 23.82 -16.66
C SER A 113 -11.81 25.31 -16.39
N GLY A 114 -11.07 25.67 -15.33
CA GLY A 114 -10.72 27.05 -15.01
C GLY A 114 -9.87 27.70 -16.10
N THR A 115 -8.78 27.05 -16.51
CA THR A 115 -7.88 27.54 -17.55
C THR A 115 -8.62 27.72 -18.89
N ARG A 116 -9.37 26.70 -19.33
CA ARG A 116 -10.17 26.78 -20.57
C ARG A 116 -11.14 27.95 -20.56
N ARG A 117 -11.84 28.17 -19.44
CA ARG A 117 -12.75 29.31 -19.28
C ARG A 117 -12.02 30.65 -19.42
N LEU A 118 -10.83 30.79 -18.82
CA LEU A 118 -10.04 32.02 -18.91
C LEU A 118 -9.65 32.35 -20.36
N PHE A 119 -9.39 31.34 -21.20
CA PHE A 119 -9.04 31.51 -22.62
C PHE A 119 -10.25 31.50 -23.57
N GLY A 120 -11.49 31.46 -23.05
CA GLY A 120 -12.70 31.50 -23.86
C GLY A 120 -13.06 30.17 -24.56
N GLU A 121 -12.45 29.06 -24.16
CA GLU A 121 -12.80 27.73 -24.65
C GLU A 121 -14.13 27.25 -24.04
N LYS A 122 -14.92 26.53 -24.84
CA LYS A 122 -16.18 25.95 -24.34
C LYS A 122 -15.88 24.81 -23.37
N PRO A 123 -16.59 24.72 -22.23
CA PRO A 123 -16.42 23.60 -21.31
C PRO A 123 -16.90 22.31 -21.99
N GLU A 124 -15.96 21.46 -22.38
CA GLU A 124 -16.23 20.10 -22.84
C GLU A 124 -15.87 19.13 -21.71
N LYS A 125 -16.78 18.19 -21.42
CA LYS A 125 -16.54 17.14 -20.43
C LYS A 125 -15.64 16.08 -21.07
N GLN A 126 -14.34 16.30 -21.07
CA GLN A 126 -13.35 15.33 -21.52
C GLN A 126 -12.74 14.65 -20.30
N SER A 127 -12.79 13.31 -20.27
CA SER A 127 -11.91 12.57 -19.36
C SER A 127 -10.49 12.70 -19.91
N HIS A 128 -9.53 13.08 -19.07
CA HIS A 128 -8.13 13.16 -19.43
C HIS A 128 -7.31 12.05 -18.75
N PRO A 129 -7.58 10.75 -19.03
CA PRO A 129 -6.86 9.64 -18.41
C PRO A 129 -5.35 9.68 -18.72
N ASP A 130 -4.97 10.22 -19.89
CA ASP A 130 -3.59 10.52 -20.31
C ASP A 130 -2.87 11.43 -19.30
N LEU A 131 -3.47 12.55 -18.90
CA LEU A 131 -2.80 13.53 -18.04
C LEU A 131 -2.52 12.96 -16.65
N ASN A 132 -3.43 12.16 -16.10
CA ASN A 132 -3.21 11.46 -14.84
C ASN A 132 -2.09 10.43 -14.97
N GLN A 133 -2.00 9.75 -16.11
CA GLN A 133 -0.91 8.83 -16.39
C GLN A 133 0.43 9.57 -16.48
N CYS A 134 0.50 10.68 -17.23
CA CYS A 134 1.70 11.52 -17.33
C CYS A 134 2.17 12.05 -15.96
N LEU A 135 1.25 12.52 -15.11
CA LEU A 135 1.57 12.97 -13.75
C LEU A 135 1.94 11.84 -12.80
N SER A 136 1.54 10.61 -13.11
CA SER A 136 1.89 9.46 -12.29
C SER A 136 3.27 8.91 -12.63
N GLU A 137 3.77 9.11 -13.86
CA GLU A 137 5.06 8.57 -14.31
C GLU A 137 6.25 9.16 -13.53
N LYS A 138 6.17 10.43 -13.15
CA LYS A 138 7.19 11.15 -12.39
C LYS A 138 6.60 11.60 -11.06
N GLY A 139 7.31 11.35 -9.95
CA GLY A 139 6.92 11.91 -8.65
C GLY A 139 6.78 13.43 -8.75
N ALA A 140 5.89 14.01 -7.95
CA ALA A 140 5.66 15.47 -7.95
C ALA A 140 6.94 16.29 -7.64
N ASP A 141 7.98 15.63 -7.14
CA ASP A 141 9.29 16.12 -6.74
C ASP A 141 10.44 15.68 -7.67
N SER A 142 10.16 15.03 -8.79
CA SER A 142 11.16 14.53 -9.76
C SER A 142 11.38 15.40 -11.00
#